data_AF-A0A9C8E2W4-F1
#
_entry.id   AF-A0A9C8E2W4-F1
#
_cell.length_a   1.000
_cell.length_b   1.000
_cell.length_c   1.000
_cell.angle_alpha   90.00
_cell.angle_beta   90.00
_cell.angle_gamma   90.00
#
_symmetry.space_group_name_H-M   'P 1'
#
loop_
_entity.id
_entity.type
_entity.pdbx_description
1 polymer ?
#
loop_
_entity_poly.entity_id
_entity_poly.type
_entity_poly.pdbx_seq_one_letter_code
_entity_poly.pdbx_strand_id
1 'polypeptide(L)'
;MIDVMEIVAIQNEAIYPPKEKYHVCVYQDWFFLINSQARKIYRPHLKIRKTDYRFLRQDSYICCSRIFEYATIDNYRKLGVLSKPTAQEIIETLDSARTLTPEQIDSIKESLRSQISTNY
;
A
#
# COMPACT_ATOMS: atom_id res chain seq x y z
N MET A 1 9.52 -13.33 0.28
CA MET A 1 9.24 -12.34 -0.78
C MET A 1 7.80 -11.88 -0.61
N ILE A 2 7.57 -10.57 -0.69
CA ILE A 2 6.24 -9.97 -0.56
C ILE A 2 5.78 -9.65 -1.97
N ASP A 3 4.69 -10.27 -2.40
CA ASP A 3 4.21 -10.14 -3.76
C ASP A 3 3.42 -8.84 -3.94
N VAL A 4 3.35 -8.35 -5.18
CA VAL A 4 2.53 -7.18 -5.52
C VAL A 4 1.07 -7.44 -5.11
N MET A 5 0.41 -6.41 -4.58
CA MET A 5 -0.92 -6.45 -3.92
C MET A 5 -0.95 -7.08 -2.53
N GLU A 6 0.13 -7.71 -2.04
CA GLU A 6 0.16 -8.26 -0.69
C GLU A 6 0.16 -7.15 0.36
N ILE A 7 -0.65 -7.34 1.40
CA ILE A 7 -0.74 -6.45 2.55
C ILE A 7 -0.02 -7.10 3.72
N VAL A 8 0.90 -6.37 4.32
CA VAL A 8 1.77 -6.84 5.40
C VAL A 8 1.77 -5.89 6.59
N ALA A 9 1.96 -6.43 7.79
CA ALA A 9 2.40 -5.67 8.95
C ALA A 9 3.92 -5.76 9.02
N ILE A 10 4.60 -4.62 8.98
CA ILE A 10 6.05 -4.51 9.16
C ILE A 10 6.30 -3.86 10.51
N GLN A 11 7.16 -4.47 11.32
CA GLN A 11 7.53 -3.94 12.62
C GLN A 11 8.44 -2.71 12.43
N ASN A 12 8.01 -1.54 12.92
CA ASN A 12 8.83 -0.33 12.87
C ASN A 12 9.58 -0.15 14.20
N GLU A 13 10.86 -0.52 14.18
CA GLU A 13 11.79 -0.42 15.31
C GLU A 13 12.38 1.00 15.50
N ALA A 14 12.19 1.90 14.53
CA ALA A 14 12.72 3.26 14.60
C ALA A 14 11.91 4.20 15.52
N ILE A 15 10.83 3.71 16.12
CA ILE A 15 9.97 4.47 17.04
C ILE A 15 9.84 3.72 18.37
N TYR A 16 9.72 4.45 19.49
CA TYR A 16 9.52 3.86 20.81
C TYR A 16 8.13 4.15 21.38
N PRO A 17 7.38 3.14 21.87
CA PRO A 17 7.67 1.70 21.68
C PRO A 17 7.55 1.31 20.19
N PRO A 18 8.25 0.26 19.73
CA PRO A 18 8.11 -0.27 18.39
C PRO A 18 6.65 -0.59 18.05
N LYS A 19 6.23 -0.31 16.81
CA LYS A 19 4.85 -0.57 16.37
C LYS A 19 4.80 -1.18 14.99
N GLU A 20 3.91 -2.15 14.82
CA GLU A 20 3.51 -2.63 13.50
C GLU A 20 2.90 -1.47 12.68
N LYS A 21 3.35 -1.36 11.43
CA LYS A 21 2.81 -0.48 10.41
C LYS A 21 2.34 -1.32 9.24
N TYR A 22 1.13 -1.04 8.78
CA TYR A 22 0.50 -1.80 7.70
C TYR A 22 0.92 -1.20 6.37
N HIS A 23 1.37 -2.05 5.46
CA HIS A 23 1.86 -1.67 4.16
C HIS A 23 1.22 -2.54 3.09
N VAL A 24 1.12 -2.00 1.89
CA VAL A 24 0.74 -2.74 0.70
C VAL A 24 1.87 -2.66 -0.33
N CYS A 25 2.30 -3.81 -0.82
CA CYS A 25 3.28 -3.89 -1.90
C CYS A 25 2.61 -3.49 -3.22
N VAL A 26 3.21 -2.55 -3.94
CA VAL A 26 2.65 -2.02 -5.20
C VAL A 26 3.58 -2.23 -6.40
N TYR A 27 4.88 -2.42 -6.14
CA TYR A 27 5.89 -2.74 -7.16
C TYR A 27 7.14 -3.26 -6.44
N GLN A 28 7.59 -4.50 -6.69
CA GLN A 28 8.81 -5.07 -6.09
C GLN A 28 8.96 -4.80 -4.57
N ASP A 29 9.87 -3.91 -4.17
CA ASP A 29 10.16 -3.49 -2.79
C ASP A 29 9.57 -2.11 -2.43
N TRP A 30 8.64 -1.62 -3.25
CA TRP A 30 7.91 -0.36 -3.05
C TRP A 30 6.54 -0.61 -2.43
N PHE A 31 6.30 0.15 -1.37
CA PHE A 31 5.12 0.01 -0.55
C PHE A 31 4.38 1.33 -0.37
N PHE A 32 3.06 1.25 -0.28
CA PHE A 32 2.24 2.31 0.30
C PHE A 32 1.88 1.99 1.75
N LEU A 33 1.89 3.02 2.58
CA LEU A 33 1.51 2.93 3.99
C LEU A 33 -0.02 2.99 4.15
N ILE A 34 -0.56 2.16 5.02
CA ILE A 34 -1.96 2.20 5.45
C ILE A 34 -2.05 2.88 6.81
N ASN A 35 -2.73 4.03 6.86
CA ASN A 35 -2.96 4.80 8.08
C ASN A 35 -4.42 4.71 8.55
N SER A 36 -4.63 4.69 9.86
CA SER A 36 -5.97 4.72 10.45
C SER A 36 -6.69 6.07 10.29
N GLN A 37 -5.97 7.13 9.89
CA GLN A 37 -6.49 8.48 9.69
C GLN A 37 -5.99 9.07 8.37
N ALA A 38 -6.83 9.87 7.73
CA ALA A 38 -6.48 10.65 6.55
C ALA A 38 -5.48 11.76 6.93
N ARG A 39 -4.19 11.53 6.66
CA ARG A 39 -3.14 12.52 6.93
C ARG A 39 -2.96 13.45 5.72
N LYS A 40 -3.01 14.76 5.95
CA LYS A 40 -2.87 15.78 4.89
C LYS A 40 -1.56 15.67 4.11
N ILE A 41 -0.48 15.26 4.79
CA ILE A 41 0.86 15.08 4.20
C ILE A 41 0.95 13.90 3.21
N TYR A 42 -0.05 13.01 3.20
CA TYR A 42 -0.11 11.85 2.33
C TYR A 42 -1.29 11.94 1.36
N ARG A 43 -1.50 13.12 0.76
CA ARG A 43 -2.49 13.28 -0.31
C ARG A 43 -1.83 13.03 -1.66
N PRO A 44 -2.47 12.27 -2.57
CA PRO A 44 -3.78 11.65 -2.41
C PRO A 44 -3.73 10.39 -1.52
N HIS A 45 -4.86 10.11 -0.87
CA HIS A 45 -5.08 8.86 -0.14
C HIS A 45 -6.37 8.20 -0.59
N LEU A 46 -6.36 6.87 -0.62
CA LEU A 46 -7.53 6.06 -0.92
C LEU A 46 -8.13 5.51 0.38
N LYS A 47 -9.43 5.72 0.60
CA LYS A 47 -10.13 5.17 1.76
C LYS A 47 -10.42 3.69 1.53
N ILE A 48 -10.08 2.83 2.50
CA ILE A 48 -10.45 1.41 2.55
C ILE A 48 -11.34 1.13 3.76
N ARG A 49 -12.30 0.22 3.60
CA ARG A 49 -13.29 -0.06 4.64
C ARG A 49 -12.87 -1.23 5.51
N LYS A 50 -13.21 -1.16 6.79
CA LYS A 50 -13.01 -2.27 7.73
C LYS A 50 -13.69 -3.57 7.25
N THR A 51 -14.86 -3.45 6.63
CA THR A 51 -15.67 -4.59 6.15
C THR A 51 -14.93 -5.45 5.14
N ASP A 52 -14.00 -4.85 4.40
CA ASP A 52 -13.32 -5.50 3.28
C ASP A 52 -12.03 -6.17 3.74
N TYR A 53 -11.50 -5.79 4.91
CA TYR A 53 -10.20 -6.21 5.42
C TYR A 53 -10.24 -6.49 6.93
N ARG A 54 -10.31 -7.78 7.31
CA ARG A 54 -10.49 -8.23 8.71
C ARG A 54 -9.41 -7.75 9.69
N PHE A 55 -8.20 -7.44 9.23
CA PHE A 55 -7.10 -6.96 10.07
C PHE A 55 -7.28 -5.49 10.50
N LEU A 56 -8.19 -4.75 9.86
CA LEU A 56 -8.48 -3.36 10.19
C LEU A 56 -9.37 -3.27 11.44
N ARG A 57 -9.03 -2.35 12.34
CA ARG A 57 -9.87 -2.03 13.51
C ARG A 57 -10.99 -1.03 13.16
N GLN A 58 -10.75 -0.22 12.13
CA GLN A 58 -11.60 0.86 11.63
C GLN A 58 -11.29 1.12 10.15
N ASP A 59 -12.14 1.88 9.46
CA ASP A 59 -11.83 2.42 8.14
C ASP A 59 -10.47 3.12 8.15
N SER A 60 -9.70 2.90 7.11
CA SER A 60 -8.30 3.32 7.01
C SER A 60 -8.02 3.90 5.63
N TYR A 61 -6.79 4.34 5.42
CA TYR A 61 -6.40 5.11 4.24
C TYR A 61 -5.06 4.62 3.71
N ILE A 62 -5.02 4.22 2.45
CA ILE A 62 -3.78 3.92 1.71
C ILE A 62 -3.18 5.24 1.25
N CYS A 63 -1.90 5.44 1.55
CA CYS A 63 -1.17 6.66 1.21
C CYS A 63 -0.57 6.56 -0.20
N CYS A 64 -1.35 6.91 -1.22
CA CYS A 64 -0.98 6.78 -2.63
C CYS A 64 -0.05 7.91 -3.14
N SER A 65 0.64 8.60 -2.24
CA SER A 65 1.50 9.74 -2.57
C SER A 65 2.96 9.51 -2.21
N ARG A 66 3.28 8.47 -1.44
CA ARG A 66 4.63 8.26 -0.95
C ARG A 66 4.99 6.80 -0.97
N ILE A 67 6.05 6.49 -1.69
CA ILE A 67 6.68 5.18 -1.69
C ILE A 67 7.53 5.04 -0.43
N PHE A 68 7.39 3.88 0.22
CA PHE A 68 8.31 3.39 1.23
C PHE A 68 9.07 2.22 0.61
N GLU A 69 10.38 2.33 0.55
CA GLU A 69 11.27 1.33 -0.04
C GLU A 69 12.00 0.61 1.10
N TYR A 70 12.08 -0.72 0.99
CA TYR A 70 12.74 -1.55 1.99
C TYR A 70 13.73 -2.50 1.29
N ALA A 71 15.02 -2.25 1.48
CA ALA A 71 16.07 -3.11 0.94
C ALA A 71 15.97 -4.56 1.47
N THR A 72 15.63 -4.73 2.74
CA THR A 72 15.34 -6.01 3.39
C THR A 72 14.21 -5.85 4.39
N ILE A 73 13.35 -6.86 4.49
CA ILE A 73 12.26 -6.93 5.47
C ILE A 73 12.40 -8.25 6.22
N ASP A 74 13.08 -8.21 7.36
CA ASP A 74 13.40 -9.40 8.14
C ASP A 74 12.24 -9.89 9.00
N ASN A 75 11.33 -8.99 9.38
CA ASN A 75 10.20 -9.32 10.25
C ASN A 75 8.91 -8.65 9.74
N TYR A 76 8.04 -9.47 9.15
CA TYR A 76 6.72 -9.06 8.73
C TYR A 76 5.70 -10.18 8.88
N ARG A 77 4.42 -9.78 8.95
CA ARG A 77 3.27 -10.69 8.97
C ARG A 77 2.36 -10.40 7.80
N LYS A 78 2.00 -11.44 7.03
CA LYS A 78 1.00 -11.35 5.96
C LYS A 78 -0.38 -11.12 6.57
N LEU A 79 -1.10 -10.11 6.08
CA LEU A 79 -2.43 -9.73 6.55
C LEU A 79 -3.53 -10.06 5.54
N GLY A 80 -3.18 -10.09 4.25
CA GLY A 80 -4.11 -10.35 3.16
C GLY A 80 -3.57 -9.81 1.83
N VAL A 81 -4.46 -9.64 0.87
CA VAL A 81 -4.17 -9.11 -0.46
C VAL A 81 -5.20 -8.04 -0.79
N LEU A 82 -4.81 -7.00 -1.54
CA LEU A 82 -5.76 -6.03 -2.07
C LEU A 82 -6.83 -6.73 -2.92
N SER A 83 -8.06 -6.24 -2.82
CA SER A 83 -9.07 -6.60 -3.80
C SER A 83 -8.73 -5.97 -5.17
N LYS A 84 -9.13 -6.62 -6.27
CA LYS A 84 -8.98 -6.05 -7.63
C LYS A 84 -9.63 -4.66 -7.75
N PRO A 85 -10.85 -4.42 -7.23
CA PRO A 85 -11.44 -3.08 -7.22
C PRO A 85 -10.59 -2.05 -6.50
N THR A 86 -10.06 -2.37 -5.30
CA THR A 86 -9.20 -1.44 -4.56
C THR A 86 -7.90 -1.15 -5.32
N ALA A 87 -7.29 -2.15 -5.96
CA ALA A 87 -6.10 -1.94 -6.78
C ALA A 87 -6.38 -1.02 -7.99
N GLN A 88 -7.55 -1.16 -8.61
CA GLN A 88 -8.00 -0.26 -9.68
C GLN A 88 -8.20 1.18 -9.18
N GLU A 89 -8.80 1.37 -8.01
CA GLU A 89 -8.94 2.70 -7.39
C GLU A 89 -7.58 3.33 -7.06
N ILE A 90 -6.57 2.53 -6.68
CA ILE A 90 -5.19 3.03 -6.50
C ILE A 90 -4.66 3.56 -7.82
N ILE A 91 -4.78 2.78 -8.91
CA ILE A 91 -4.33 3.18 -10.26
C ILE A 91 -4.91 4.54 -10.65
N GLU A 92 -6.22 4.72 -10.45
CA GLU A 92 -6.92 5.98 -10.77
C GLU A 92 -6.51 7.14 -9.88
N THR A 93 -6.16 6.86 -8.62
CA THR A 93 -5.74 7.87 -7.65
C THR A 93 -4.33 8.43 -7.95
N LEU A 94 -3.44 7.61 -8.53
CA LEU A 94 -2.01 7.94 -8.69
C LEU A 94 -1.75 9.16 -9.58
N ASP A 95 -2.62 9.48 -10.54
CA ASP A 95 -2.44 10.64 -11.41
C ASP A 95 -2.48 11.98 -10.64
N SER A 96 -3.05 11.97 -9.43
CA SER A 96 -3.07 13.14 -8.56
C SER A 96 -1.89 13.19 -7.57
N ALA A 97 -0.99 12.20 -7.60
CA ALA A 97 0.14 12.08 -6.68
C ALA A 97 1.32 12.97 -7.07
N ARG A 98 1.28 14.25 -6.64
CA ARG A 98 2.30 15.26 -6.93
C ARG A 98 3.71 14.98 -6.39
N THR A 99 3.86 13.96 -5.55
CA THR A 99 5.10 13.61 -4.86
C THR A 99 5.79 12.39 -5.45
N LEU A 100 5.17 11.75 -6.45
CA LEU A 100 5.76 10.66 -7.21
C LEU A 100 6.20 11.19 -8.58
N THR A 101 7.28 10.63 -9.10
CA THR A 101 7.72 10.87 -10.47
C THR A 101 6.79 10.15 -11.47
N PRO A 102 6.70 10.61 -12.72
CA PRO A 102 5.94 9.91 -13.77
C PRO A 102 6.36 8.44 -13.92
N GLU A 103 7.67 8.16 -13.88
CA GLU A 103 8.21 6.80 -14.01
C GLU A 103 7.78 5.89 -12.85
N GLN A 104 7.72 6.43 -11.63
CA GLN A 104 7.20 5.70 -10.48
C GLN A 104 5.71 5.41 -10.62
N ILE A 105 4.93 6.39 -11.09
CA ILE A 105 3.49 6.22 -11.32
C ILE A 105 3.26 5.12 -12.36
N ASP A 106 3.95 5.17 -13.50
CA ASP A 106 3.80 4.19 -14.57
C ASP A 106 4.19 2.77 -14.12
N SER A 107 5.33 2.64 -13.42
CA SER A 107 5.80 1.35 -12.87
C SER A 107 4.78 0.71 -11.92
N ILE A 108 4.21 1.52 -11.02
CA ILE A 108 3.19 1.05 -10.08
C ILE A 108 1.91 0.65 -10.82
N LYS A 109 1.46 1.48 -11.78
CA LYS A 109 0.25 1.21 -12.55
C LYS A 109 0.37 -0.07 -13.37
N GLU A 110 1.50 -0.26 -14.06
CA GLU A 110 1.76 -1.47 -14.85
C GLU A 110 1.77 -2.72 -13.97
N SER A 111 2.48 -2.66 -12.85
CA SER A 111 2.57 -3.75 -11.88
C SER A 111 1.21 -4.18 -11.34
N LEU A 112 0.37 -3.22 -10.92
CA LEU A 112 -0.98 -3.51 -10.44
C LEU A 112 -1.89 -4.06 -11.56
N ARG A 113 -1.83 -3.51 -12.77
CA ARG A 113 -2.62 -3.99 -13.92
C ARG A 113 -2.29 -5.44 -14.30
N SER A 114 -1.01 -5.79 -14.25
CA SER A 114 -0.56 -7.17 -14.48
C SER A 114 -1.24 -8.13 -13.49
N GLN A 115 -1.18 -7.84 -12.19
CA GLN A 115 -1.76 -8.69 -11.15
C GLN A 115 -3.30 -8.82 -11.23
N ILE A 116 -4.00 -7.75 -11.63
CA ILE A 116 -5.45 -7.77 -11.85
C ILE A 116 -5.81 -8.77 -12.97
N SER A 117 -4.95 -8.87 -14.00
CA SER A 117 -5.19 -9.62 -15.24
C SER A 117 -4.82 -11.11 -15.16
N THR A 118 -3.84 -11.49 -14.33
CA THR A 118 -3.24 -12.85 -14.31
C THR A 118 -4.05 -13.92 -13.55
N ASN A 119 -5.16 -13.58 -12.89
CA ASN A 119 -5.94 -14.54 -12.08
C ASN A 119 -7.15 -15.16 -12.81
N TYR A 120 -6.93 -15.73 -14.02
CA TYR A 120 -7.89 -16.57 -14.76
C TYR A 120 -7.42 -18.01 -14.83
#